data_AF-A0A945GRA0-F1
#
_entry.id   AF-A0A945GRA0-F1
#
_cell.length_a   1.000
_cell.length_b   1.000
_cell.length_c   1.000
_cell.angle_alpha   90.00
_cell.angle_beta   90.00
_cell.angle_gamma   90.00
#
_symmetry.space_group_name_H-M   'P 1'
#
loop_
_entity.id
_entity.type
_entity.pdbx_description
1 polymer ?
#
loop_
_entity_poly.entity_id
_entity_poly.type
_entity_poly.pdbx_seq_one_letter_code
_entity_poly.pdbx_strand_id
1 'polypeptide(L)' 'MVSALRSQRGASFKRIKKLAAQEGISMNQFITLAASEKMSALMTVDYLKERAGRGSRQKFEAILANVPDVEPEEYDKL' A
#
# COMPACT_ATOMS: atom_id res chain seq x y z
N MET A 1 30.10 17.24 -10.55
CA MET A 1 28.74 16.68 -10.38
C MET A 1 28.43 15.42 -11.20
N VAL A 2 28.95 15.24 -12.42
CA VAL A 2 28.63 14.06 -13.28
C VAL A 2 29.16 12.71 -12.74
N SER A 3 30.24 12.72 -11.95
CA SER A 3 30.84 11.50 -11.34
C SER A 3 29.94 10.83 -10.28
N ALA A 4 29.27 11.61 -9.42
CA ALA A 4 28.41 11.08 -8.36
C ALA A 4 27.15 10.36 -8.89
N LEU A 5 26.57 10.86 -10.00
CA LEU A 5 25.40 10.24 -10.64
C LEU A 5 25.71 8.87 -11.28
N ARG A 6 26.94 8.65 -11.77
CA ARG A 6 27.36 7.35 -12.30
C ARG A 6 27.52 6.31 -11.18
N SER A 7 28.00 6.74 -10.00
CA SER A 7 28.17 5.88 -8.82
C SER A 7 26.82 5.38 -8.27
N GLN A 8 25.82 6.27 -8.14
CA GLN A 8 24.48 5.88 -7.68
C GLN A 8 23.77 4.90 -8.64
N ARG A 9 23.93 5.10 -9.95
CA ARG A 9 23.30 4.23 -10.98
C ARG A 9 23.81 2.78 -10.88
N GLY A 10 25.12 2.61 -10.68
CA GLY A 10 25.75 1.29 -10.52
C GLY A 10 25.32 0.57 -9.24
N ALA A 11 25.09 1.32 -8.14
CA ALA A 11 24.65 0.75 -6.87
C ALA A 11 23.22 0.19 -6.95
N SER A 12 22.28 0.91 -7.59
CA SER A 12 20.90 0.45 -7.75
C SER A 12 20.80 -0.77 -8.68
N PHE A 13 21.50 -0.78 -9.82
CA PHE A 13 21.53 -1.94 -10.71
C PHE A 13 22.08 -3.20 -10.03
N LYS A 14 23.15 -3.07 -9.23
CA LYS A 14 23.69 -4.20 -8.45
C LYS A 14 22.68 -4.73 -7.44
N ARG A 15 21.93 -3.86 -6.76
CA ARG A 15 20.87 -4.26 -5.83
C ARG A 15 19.72 -4.95 -6.54
N ILE A 16 19.21 -4.39 -7.63
CA ILE A 16 18.12 -5.01 -8.41
C ILE A 16 18.55 -6.39 -8.90
N LYS A 17 19.79 -6.53 -9.41
CA LYS A 17 20.32 -7.84 -9.82
C LYS A 17 20.38 -8.85 -8.67
N LYS A 18 20.81 -8.41 -7.48
CA LYS A 18 20.85 -9.27 -6.29
C LYS A 18 19.45 -9.71 -5.85
N LEU A 19 18.50 -8.77 -5.80
CA LEU A 19 17.12 -9.05 -5.40
C LEU A 19 16.44 -9.98 -6.40
N ALA A 20 16.58 -9.72 -7.71
CA ALA A 20 16.05 -10.61 -8.75
C ALA A 20 16.60 -12.04 -8.62
N ALA A 21 17.89 -12.18 -8.32
CA ALA A 21 18.50 -13.50 -8.09
C ALA A 21 17.98 -14.19 -6.81
N GLN A 22 17.70 -13.44 -5.74
CA GLN A 22 17.11 -13.98 -4.50
C GLN A 22 15.67 -14.48 -4.73
N GLU A 23 14.92 -13.78 -5.57
CA GLU A 23 13.56 -14.14 -5.98
C GLU A 23 13.53 -15.21 -7.10
N GLY A 24 14.70 -15.62 -7.63
CA GLY A 24 14.78 -16.64 -8.69
C GLY A 24 14.25 -16.19 -10.05
N ILE A 25 14.18 -14.88 -10.32
CA ILE A 25 13.63 -14.30 -11.55
C ILE A 25 14.64 -13.44 -12.31
N SER A 26 14.35 -13.13 -13.58
CA SER A 26 15.17 -12.19 -14.34
C SER A 26 15.03 -10.75 -13.84
N MET A 27 16.04 -9.93 -14.09
CA MET A 27 16.03 -8.51 -13.74
C MET A 27 14.84 -7.76 -14.38
N ASN A 28 14.46 -8.12 -15.61
CA ASN A 28 13.32 -7.52 -16.29
C ASN A 28 12.00 -7.88 -15.61
N GLN A 29 11.81 -9.15 -15.22
CA GLN A 29 10.63 -9.58 -14.47
C GLN A 29 10.56 -8.87 -13.12
N PHE A 30 11.68 -8.75 -12.41
CA PHE A 30 11.74 -8.03 -11.14
C PHE A 30 11.32 -6.57 -11.30
N ILE A 31 11.84 -5.87 -12.30
CA ILE A 31 11.48 -4.47 -12.57
C ILE A 31 9.98 -4.34 -12.92
N THR A 32 9.46 -5.24 -13.75
CA THR A 32 8.04 -5.26 -14.12
C THR A 32 7.15 -5.51 -12.90
N LEU A 33 7.50 -6.46 -12.03
CA LEU A 33 6.76 -6.74 -10.80
C LEU A 33 6.79 -5.53 -9.86
N ALA A 34 7.98 -4.97 -9.58
CA ALA A 34 8.11 -3.80 -8.72
C ALA A 34 7.33 -2.58 -9.26
N ALA A 35 7.30 -2.40 -10.59
CA ALA A 35 6.49 -1.35 -11.21
C ALA A 35 4.99 -1.60 -11.03
N SER A 36 4.53 -2.83 -11.27
CA SER A 36 3.14 -3.24 -11.06
C SER A 36 2.69 -3.10 -9.61
N GLU A 37 3.52 -3.50 -8.64
CA GLU A 37 3.27 -3.34 -7.21
C GLU A 37 3.13 -1.86 -6.84
N LYS A 38 4.05 -1.01 -7.31
CA LYS A 38 3.98 0.43 -7.08
C LYS A 38 2.73 1.05 -7.70
N MET A 39 2.37 0.63 -8.92
CA MET A 39 1.14 1.08 -9.58
C MET A 39 -0.09 0.67 -8.77
N SER A 40 -0.17 -0.59 -8.33
CA SER A 40 -1.27 -1.09 -7.49
C SER A 40 -1.39 -0.27 -6.20
N ALA A 41 -0.29 -0.02 -5.50
CA ALA A 41 -0.29 0.79 -4.29
C ALA A 41 -0.79 2.22 -4.52
N LEU A 42 -0.34 2.88 -5.60
CA LEU A 42 -0.79 4.23 -5.94
C LEU A 42 -2.29 4.26 -6.31
N MET A 43 -2.74 3.30 -7.12
CA MET A 43 -4.16 3.17 -7.47
C MET A 43 -5.04 2.91 -6.25
N THR A 44 -4.57 2.11 -5.28
CA THR A 44 -5.29 1.88 -4.02
C THR A 44 -5.44 3.17 -3.22
N VAL A 45 -4.40 4.01 -3.16
CA VAL A 45 -4.49 5.32 -2.49
C VAL A 45 -5.54 6.20 -3.14
N ASP A 46 -5.55 6.27 -4.48
CA ASP A 46 -6.52 7.08 -5.22
C ASP A 46 -7.96 6.58 -5.02
N TYR A 47 -8.16 5.26 -5.07
CA TYR A 47 -9.45 4.64 -4.77
C TYR A 47 -9.94 4.99 -3.35
N LEU A 48 -9.08 4.89 -2.34
CA LEU A 48 -9.46 5.21 -0.95
C LEU A 48 -9.83 6.68 -0.79
N LYS A 49 -9.11 7.60 -1.45
CA LYS A 49 -9.45 9.03 -1.46
C LYS A 49 -10.82 9.28 -2.11
N GLU A 50 -11.06 8.69 -3.27
CA GLU A 50 -12.36 8.80 -3.96
C GLU A 50 -13.48 8.25 -3.09
N ARG A 51 -13.27 7.06 -2.50
CA ARG A 51 -14.26 6.41 -1.64
C ARG A 51 -14.54 7.23 -0.38
N ALA A 52 -13.52 7.81 0.22
CA ALA A 52 -13.62 8.70 1.37
C ALA A 52 -14.42 9.97 1.04
N GLY A 53 -14.26 10.53 -0.16
CA GLY A 53 -15.05 11.68 -0.63
C GLY A 53 -16.56 11.41 -0.73
N ARG A 54 -16.94 10.14 -0.90
CA ARG A 54 -18.36 9.70 -0.87
C ARG A 54 -18.87 9.45 0.56
N GLY A 55 -18.00 9.49 1.57
CA GLY A 55 -18.33 9.28 2.96
C GLY A 55 -18.93 10.53 3.61
N SER A 56 -19.74 10.34 4.65
CA SER A 56 -20.21 11.44 5.50
C SER A 56 -20.05 11.04 6.95
N ARG A 57 -19.23 11.81 7.69
CA ARG A 57 -19.00 11.59 9.11
C ARG A 57 -20.31 11.68 9.91
N GLN A 58 -21.13 12.68 9.60
CA GLN A 58 -22.43 12.88 10.23
C GLN A 58 -23.36 11.68 10.02
N LYS A 59 -23.45 11.16 8.78
CA LYS A 59 -24.28 9.96 8.52
C LYS A 59 -23.74 8.73 9.26
N PHE A 60 -22.43 8.58 9.34
CA PHE A 60 -21.80 7.50 10.09
C PHE A 60 -22.15 7.57 11.58
N GLU A 61 -22.01 8.73 12.21
CA GLU A 61 -22.36 8.95 13.62
C GLU A 61 -23.87 8.78 13.87
N ALA A 62 -24.73 9.25 12.97
CA ALA A 62 -26.17 9.05 13.07
C ALA A 62 -26.57 7.57 13.01
N ILE A 63 -25.85 6.74 12.24
CA ILE A 63 -26.07 5.29 12.22
C ILE A 63 -25.61 4.68 13.55
N LEU A 64 -24.43 5.04 14.04
CA LEU A 64 -23.89 4.54 15.30
C LEU A 64 -24.76 4.89 16.51
N ALA A 65 -25.42 6.04 16.50
CA ALA A 65 -26.34 6.45 17.56
C ALA A 65 -27.58 5.54 17.69
N ASN A 66 -27.87 4.68 16.69
CA ASN A 66 -28.94 3.67 16.80
C ASN A 66 -28.50 2.43 17.58
N VAL A 67 -27.19 2.25 17.84
CA VAL A 67 -26.69 1.14 18.64
C VAL A 67 -27.05 1.41 20.11
N PRO A 68 -27.77 0.49 20.78
CA PRO A 68 -28.10 0.65 22.19
C PRO A 68 -26.83 0.69 23.03
N ASP A 69 -26.77 1.62 23.98
CA ASP A 69 -25.71 1.70 24.98
C ASP A 69 -26.00 0.70 26.11
N VAL A 70 -25.69 -0.57 25.86
CA VAL A 70 -25.93 -1.69 26.77
C VAL A 70 -24.69 -2.58 26.86
N GLU A 71 -24.56 -3.30 27.97
CA GLU A 71 -23.49 -4.27 28.15
C GLU A 71 -23.52 -5.35 27.05
N PRO A 72 -22.37 -5.75 26.49
CA PRO A 72 -22.27 -6.85 25.53
C PRO A 72 -22.80 -8.16 26.12
N GLU A 73 -23.33 -9.02 25.26
CA GLU A 73 -23.73 -10.38 25.63
C GLU A 73 -22.51 -11.19 26.10
N GLU A 74 -22.71 -12.22 26.94
CA GLU A 74 -21.59 -12.95 27.57
C GLU A 74 -20.58 -13.54 26.56
N TYR A 75 -21.04 -13.98 25.40
CA TYR A 75 -20.15 -14.53 24.36
C TYR A 75 -19.41 -13.44 23.54
N ASP A 76 -19.83 -12.18 23.64
CA ASP A 76 -19.22 -11.02 22.99
C ASP A 76 -18.31 -10.22 23.94
N LYS A 77 -18.18 -10.66 25.21
CA LYS A 77 -17.21 -10.12 26.16
C LYS A 77 -15.80 -10.63 25.82
N LEU A 78 -14.82 -9.72 25.84
CA LEU A 78 -13.39 -10.00 25.58
C LEU A 78 -12.70 -10.71 26.76
#